data_AF-A0A7Z1A4U1-F1
#
_entry.id   AF-A0A7Z1A4U1-F1
#
_cell.length_a   1.000
_cell.length_b   1.000
_cell.length_c   1.000
_cell.angle_alpha   90.00
_cell.angle_beta   90.00
_cell.angle_gamma   90.00
#
_symmetry.space_group_name_H-M   'P 1'
#
loop_
_entity.id
_entity.type
_entity.pdbx_description
1 polymer ?
#
loop_
_entity_poly.entity_id
_entity_poly.type
_entity_poly.pdbx_seq_one_letter_code
_entity_poly.pdbx_strand_id
1 'polypeptide(L)'
;MTFNIANYLFDGLTNLNDGFDVPGIIYVSEIDFEILLNRAEAKNINIWGIEPWFNGEFYGVEIYEDYNLPANDPNWYRQAFEKFKKENRNLQYAISFG
;
A
#
# COMPACT_ATOMS: atom_id res chain seq x y z
N MET A 1 -2.77 -26.04 -3.06
CA MET A 1 -2.26 -24.89 -2.30
C MET A 1 -3.01 -23.68 -2.81
N THR A 2 -3.84 -23.04 -1.98
CA THR A 2 -4.56 -21.81 -2.35
C THR A 2 -3.59 -20.63 -2.31
N PHE A 3 -3.67 -19.75 -3.31
CA PHE A 3 -2.90 -18.51 -3.34
C PHE A 3 -3.38 -17.60 -2.20
N ASN A 4 -2.47 -17.18 -1.32
CA ASN A 4 -2.75 -16.20 -0.27
C ASN A 4 -2.17 -14.85 -0.72
N ILE A 5 -3.05 -13.89 -1.00
CA ILE A 5 -2.68 -12.57 -1.52
C ILE A 5 -1.76 -11.83 -0.54
N ALA A 6 -2.10 -11.83 0.76
CA ALA A 6 -1.33 -11.13 1.79
C ALA A 6 0.11 -11.69 1.88
N ASN A 7 0.26 -13.01 2.00
CA ASN A 7 1.59 -13.63 2.05
C ASN A 7 2.41 -13.30 0.81
N TYR A 8 1.80 -13.28 -0.38
CA TYR A 8 2.50 -12.92 -1.62
C TYR A 8 2.91 -11.45 -1.66
N LEU A 9 2.01 -10.53 -1.29
CA LEU A 9 2.28 -9.09 -1.31
C LEU A 9 3.37 -8.70 -0.32
N PHE A 10 3.36 -9.28 0.89
CA PHE A 10 4.24 -8.89 1.99
C PHE A 10 5.46 -9.79 2.18
N ASP A 11 5.68 -10.81 1.33
CA ASP A 11 6.82 -11.72 1.45
C ASP A 11 8.16 -10.98 1.50
N GLY A 12 8.91 -11.13 2.60
CA GLY A 12 10.21 -10.50 2.81
C GLY A 12 10.19 -8.97 3.01
N LEU A 13 9.02 -8.32 3.12
CA LEU A 13 8.94 -6.88 3.42
C LEU A 13 9.04 -6.62 4.92
N THR A 14 9.55 -5.46 5.32
CA THR A 14 9.68 -5.11 6.74
C THR A 14 8.39 -4.51 7.27
N ASN A 15 7.75 -5.16 8.25
CA ASN A 15 6.65 -4.54 8.98
C ASN A 15 7.20 -3.47 9.93
N LEU A 16 6.81 -2.21 9.69
CA LEU A 16 7.16 -1.04 10.48
C LEU A 16 6.16 -0.77 11.61
N ASN A 17 5.08 -1.54 11.71
CA ASN A 17 4.17 -1.47 12.86
C ASN A 17 4.89 -2.00 14.12
N ASP A 18 5.40 -1.08 14.94
CA ASP A 18 6.08 -1.38 16.21
C ASP A 18 5.15 -1.27 17.43
N GLY A 19 3.84 -1.18 17.19
CA GLY A 19 2.80 -1.07 18.21
C GLY A 19 2.05 0.27 18.23
N PHE A 20 2.32 1.17 17.27
CA PHE A 20 1.57 2.41 17.13
C PHE A 20 0.13 2.20 16.63
N ASP A 21 -0.16 1.06 16.00
CA ASP A 21 -1.49 0.69 15.50
C ASP A 21 -1.81 -0.78 15.82
N VAL A 22 -3.02 -1.23 15.47
CA VAL A 22 -3.49 -2.58 15.77
C VAL A 22 -2.57 -3.65 15.15
N PRO A 23 -2.28 -4.77 15.84
CA PRO A 23 -1.29 -5.76 15.40
C PRO A 23 -1.51 -6.44 14.05
N GLY A 24 -2.68 -6.23 13.42
CA GLY A 24 -3.03 -6.83 12.13
C GLY A 24 -2.69 -5.97 10.91
N ILE A 25 -2.36 -4.68 11.09
CA ILE A 25 -2.03 -3.79 9.99
C ILE A 25 -0.52 -3.79 9.80
N ILE A 26 -0.10 -4.03 8.55
CA ILE A 26 1.30 -3.98 8.15
C ILE A 26 1.55 -2.63 7.50
N TYR A 27 2.53 -1.92 8.04
CA TYR A 27 3.07 -0.71 7.45
C TYR A 27 4.44 -1.01 6.86
N VAL A 28 4.72 -0.51 5.66
CA VAL A 28 6.02 -0.70 5.01
C VAL A 28 6.63 0.62 4.59
N SER A 29 7.95 0.62 4.36
CA SER A 29 8.65 1.80 3.84
C SER A 29 8.21 2.14 2.42
N GLU A 30 8.53 3.34 1.94
CA GLU A 30 8.31 3.71 0.53
C GLU A 30 8.94 2.70 -0.45
N ILE A 31 10.16 2.23 -0.18
CA ILE A 31 10.88 1.28 -1.04
C ILE A 31 10.17 -0.07 -1.06
N ASP A 32 9.75 -0.57 0.11
CA ASP A 32 9.02 -1.83 0.21
C ASP A 32 7.61 -1.72 -0.39
N PHE A 33 6.99 -0.53 -0.31
CA PHE A 33 5.69 -0.29 -0.91
C PHE A 33 5.73 -0.33 -2.45
N GLU A 34 6.80 0.21 -3.06
CA GLU A 34 7.05 0.07 -4.51
C GLU A 34 7.12 -1.42 -4.92
N ILE A 35 7.80 -2.26 -4.13
CA ILE A 35 7.86 -3.72 -4.34
C ILE A 35 6.47 -4.34 -4.24
N LEU A 36 5.68 -3.94 -3.24
CA LEU A 36 4.32 -4.39 -3.05
C LEU A 36 3.44 -4.06 -4.26
N LEU A 37 3.49 -2.83 -4.78
CA LEU A 37 2.72 -2.43 -5.96
C LEU A 37 3.14 -3.21 -7.21
N ASN A 38 4.45 -3.45 -7.40
CA ASN A 38 4.95 -4.31 -8.48
C ASN A 38 4.37 -5.74 -8.41
N ARG A 39 4.22 -6.30 -7.21
CA ARG A 39 3.61 -7.63 -6.99
C ARG A 39 2.11 -7.61 -7.28
N ALA A 40 1.41 -6.58 -6.82
CA ALA A 40 -0.02 -6.41 -7.07
C ALA A 40 -0.31 -6.37 -8.58
N GLU A 41 0.47 -5.57 -9.31
CA GLU A 41 0.41 -5.45 -10.78
C GLU A 41 0.66 -6.80 -11.48
N ALA A 42 1.72 -7.52 -11.09
CA ALA A 42 2.09 -8.80 -11.68
C ALA A 42 1.03 -9.92 -11.50
N LYS A 43 0.14 -9.79 -10.52
CA LYS A 43 -0.94 -10.74 -10.24
C LYS A 43 -2.33 -10.19 -10.48
N ASN A 44 -2.44 -8.96 -11.00
CA ASN A 44 -3.70 -8.28 -11.24
C ASN A 44 -4.61 -8.25 -9.98
N ILE A 45 -3.99 -7.99 -8.82
CA ILE A 45 -4.66 -7.92 -7.51
C ILE A 45 -5.40 -6.59 -7.41
N ASN A 46 -6.62 -6.59 -6.86
CA ASN A 46 -7.30 -5.33 -6.60
C ASN A 46 -6.67 -4.64 -5.42
N ILE A 47 -6.40 -3.36 -5.59
CA ILE A 47 -6.08 -2.46 -4.50
C ILE A 47 -7.31 -1.57 -4.31
N TRP A 48 -7.75 -1.39 -3.08
CA TRP A 48 -8.91 -0.54 -2.77
C TRP A 48 -8.52 0.81 -2.21
N GLY A 49 -7.42 0.86 -1.44
CA GLY A 49 -6.94 2.12 -0.89
C GLY A 49 -5.49 2.04 -0.44
N ILE A 50 -4.84 3.21 -0.45
CA ILE A 50 -3.47 3.43 0.02
C ILE A 50 -3.54 4.44 1.16
N GLU A 51 -3.02 4.06 2.33
CA GLU A 51 -3.05 4.87 3.54
C GLU A 51 -1.61 5.16 4.01
N PRO A 52 -1.05 6.32 3.64
CA PRO A 52 0.21 6.79 4.22
C PRO A 52 0.01 7.29 5.66
N TRP A 53 1.03 7.04 6.47
CA TRP A 53 1.16 7.47 7.85
C TRP A 53 2.50 8.17 8.05
N PHE A 54 2.52 9.16 8.93
CA PHE A 54 3.72 9.92 9.26
C PHE A 54 3.93 9.89 10.77
N ASN A 55 5.07 9.35 11.22
CA ASN A 55 5.41 9.21 12.64
C ASN A 55 4.32 8.51 13.48
N GLY A 56 3.69 7.46 12.93
CA GLY A 56 2.65 6.71 13.62
C GLY A 56 1.29 7.40 13.67
N GLU A 57 1.09 8.49 12.92
CA GLU A 57 -0.19 9.17 12.78
C GLU A 57 -0.71 9.10 11.34
N PHE A 58 -2.04 9.02 11.20
CA PHE A 58 -2.72 9.08 9.91
C PHE A 58 -2.34 10.35 9.15
N TYR A 59 -1.85 10.20 7.91
CA TYR A 59 -1.47 11.33 7.06
C TYR A 59 -2.49 11.60 5.95
N GLY A 60 -3.07 10.55 5.38
CA GLY A 60 -4.06 10.68 4.32
C GLY A 60 -4.49 9.31 3.79
N VAL A 61 -5.34 9.36 2.76
CA VAL A 61 -5.82 8.17 2.07
C VAL A 61 -6.13 8.52 0.61
N GLU A 62 -5.87 7.58 -0.29
CA GLU A 62 -6.38 7.57 -1.66
C GLU A 62 -7.13 6.26 -1.88
N ILE A 63 -8.31 6.31 -2.49
CA ILE A 63 -9.15 5.13 -2.81
C ILE A 63 -9.41 5.05 -4.31
N TYR A 64 -9.55 3.83 -4.84
CA TYR A 64 -9.69 3.63 -6.30
C TYR A 64 -10.94 4.29 -6.88
N GLU A 65 -12.02 4.41 -6.10
CA GLU A 65 -13.28 5.01 -6.52
C GLU A 65 -13.11 6.50 -6.92
N ASP A 66 -12.18 7.22 -6.31
CA ASP A 66 -11.91 8.64 -6.60
C ASP A 66 -11.21 8.84 -7.97
N TYR A 67 -10.62 7.78 -8.52
CA TYR A 67 -9.87 7.82 -9.78
C TYR A 67 -10.71 7.41 -10.99
N ASN A 68 -11.94 6.90 -10.79
CA ASN A 68 -12.79 6.37 -11.86
C ASN A 68 -12.08 5.32 -12.74
N LEU A 69 -11.26 4.47 -12.09
CA LEU A 69 -10.51 3.36 -12.70
C LEU A 69 -10.83 2.06 -11.95
N PRO A 70 -10.63 0.88 -12.56
CA PRO A 70 -10.74 -0.39 -11.85
C PRO A 70 -9.75 -0.49 -10.68
N ALA A 71 -10.12 -1.19 -9.61
CA ALA A 71 -9.29 -1.38 -8.43
C ALA A 71 -7.92 -2.05 -8.70
N ASN A 72 -7.80 -2.84 -9.78
CA ASN A 72 -6.54 -3.46 -10.21
C ASN A 72 -5.78 -2.65 -11.28
N ASP A 73 -6.26 -1.47 -11.67
CA ASP A 73 -5.61 -0.64 -12.68
C ASP A 73 -4.37 0.07 -12.11
N PRO A 74 -3.15 -0.18 -12.63
CA PRO A 74 -1.93 0.46 -12.13
C PRO A 74 -1.94 1.97 -12.22
N ASN A 75 -2.66 2.57 -13.15
CA ASN A 75 -2.65 4.03 -13.28
C ASN A 75 -3.16 4.71 -12.02
N TRP A 76 -4.15 4.13 -11.32
CA TRP A 76 -4.70 4.74 -10.12
C TRP A 76 -3.71 4.65 -8.96
N TYR A 77 -3.22 3.45 -8.61
CA TYR A 77 -2.39 3.28 -7.41
C TYR A 77 -0.98 3.84 -7.60
N ARG A 78 -0.46 3.86 -8.83
CA ARG A 78 0.80 4.54 -9.14
C ARG A 78 0.66 6.05 -9.02
N GLN A 79 -0.43 6.62 -9.53
CA GLN A 79 -0.68 8.06 -9.40
C GLN A 79 -0.87 8.47 -7.93
N ALA A 80 -1.62 7.69 -7.15
CA ALA A 80 -1.78 7.88 -5.71
C ALA A 80 -0.44 7.81 -4.97
N PHE A 81 0.38 6.79 -5.24
CA PHE A 81 1.67 6.64 -4.59
C PHE A 81 2.64 7.78 -4.95
N GLU A 82 2.73 8.16 -6.23
CA GLU A 82 3.56 9.29 -6.68
C GLU A 82 3.11 10.63 -6.10
N LYS A 83 1.82 10.82 -5.80
CA LYS A 83 1.33 12.01 -5.08
C LYS A 83 1.96 12.09 -3.69
N PHE A 84 1.98 10.98 -2.94
CA PHE A 84 2.56 10.96 -1.60
C PHE A 84 4.09 11.07 -1.58
N LYS A 85 4.78 10.46 -2.55
CA LYS A 85 6.26 10.57 -2.67
C LYS A 85 6.75 12.00 -2.86
N LYS A 86 6.00 12.83 -3.61
CA LYS A 86 6.35 14.23 -3.87
C LYS A 86 6.38 15.10 -2.62
N GLU A 87 5.74 14.67 -1.54
CA GLU A 87 5.77 15.37 -0.25
C GLU A 87 7.13 15.26 0.45
N ASN A 88 8.03 14.37 -0.02
CA ASN A 88 9.39 14.15 0.49
C ASN A 88 9.43 13.99 2.02
N ARG A 89 8.50 13.18 2.53
CA ARG A 89 8.37 12.80 3.94
C ARG A 89 8.72 11.33 4.09
N ASN A 90 9.23 10.95 5.27
CA ASN A 90 9.45 9.55 5.63
C ASN A 90 8.11 8.87 5.98
N LEU A 91 7.25 8.69 4.98
CA LEU A 91 5.94 8.06 5.12
C LEU A 91 6.07 6.54 5.23
N GLN A 92 5.17 5.96 6.00
CA GLN A 92 4.94 4.52 6.08
C GLN A 92 3.60 4.24 5.41
N TYR A 93 3.47 3.12 4.72
CA TYR A 93 2.29 2.86 3.88
C TYR A 93 1.59 1.58 4.28
N ALA A 94 0.27 1.66 4.45
CA ALA A 94 -0.64 0.53 4.52
C ALA A 94 -1.53 0.46 3.26
N ILE A 95 -2.12 -0.70 3.02
CA ILE A 95 -2.91 -0.98 1.81
C ILE A 95 -4.11 -1.88 2.11
N SER A 96 -5.24 -1.56 1.50
CA SER A 96 -6.43 -2.42 1.42
C SER A 96 -6.48 -3.10 0.06
N PHE A 97 -6.75 -4.42 0.01
CA PHE A 97 -6.69 -5.22 -1.21
C PHE A 97 -7.62 -6.44 -1.18
N GLY A 98 -7.91 -7.03 -2.35
CA GLY A 98 -8.74 -8.23 -2.49
C GLY A 98 -8.73 -8.93 -3.85
#